data_AF-A0A397W8F9-F1
#
_entry.id   AF-A0A397W8F9-F1
#
_cell.length_a   1.000
_cell.length_b   1.000
_cell.length_c   1.000
_cell.angle_alpha   90.00
_cell.angle_beta   90.00
_cell.angle_gamma   90.00
#
_symmetry.space_group_name_H-M   'P 1'
#
loop_
_entity.id
_entity.type
_entity.pdbx_description
1 polymer ?
#
loop_
_entity_poly.entity_id
_entity_poly.type
_entity_poly.pdbx_seq_one_letter_code
_entity_poly.pdbx_strand_id
1 'polypeptide(L)'
;MPQNYIDLMKRCWDNDPEKRPMASEIYEVIKSWKNNYEILLKFNKFETMLEKSGLMHPQAVYTSRFISLNELVTINSQAFCTNGNINDKIIESQEDNIPIECMNKLMLEIEKDKAT
;
A
#
# COMPACT_ATOMS: atom_id res chain seq x y z
N MET A 1 -0.27 -13.61 4.07
CA MET A 1 -0.84 -12.60 3.15
C MET A 1 -1.68 -13.32 2.11
N PRO A 2 -2.88 -12.82 1.70
CA PRO A 2 -3.74 -13.50 0.73
C PRO A 2 -3.09 -13.65 -0.66
N GLN A 3 -3.30 -14.79 -1.32
CA GLN A 3 -2.69 -15.09 -2.62
C GLN A 3 -3.09 -14.08 -3.71
N ASN A 4 -4.35 -13.63 -3.71
CA ASN A 4 -4.87 -12.63 -4.63
C ASN A 4 -4.05 -11.33 -4.62
N TYR A 5 -3.61 -10.89 -3.44
CA TYR A 5 -2.76 -9.72 -3.30
C TYR A 5 -1.34 -10.00 -3.82
N ILE A 6 -0.76 -11.14 -3.46
CA ILE A 6 0.59 -11.53 -3.91
C ILE A 6 0.67 -11.56 -5.43
N ASP A 7 -0.34 -12.13 -6.09
CA ASP A 7 -0.36 -12.26 -7.54
C ASP A 7 -0.53 -10.89 -8.23
N LEU A 8 -1.36 -10.01 -7.67
CA LEU A 8 -1.45 -8.62 -8.13
C LEU A 8 -0.10 -7.90 -7.99
N MET A 9 0.56 -8.01 -6.84
CA MET A 9 1.85 -7.36 -6.60
C MET A 9 2.96 -7.88 -7.52
N LYS A 10 2.99 -9.18 -7.82
CA LYS A 10 3.94 -9.73 -8.80
C LYS A 10 3.79 -9.10 -10.17
N ARG A 11 2.55 -8.85 -10.62
CA ARG A 11 2.29 -8.14 -11.88
C ARG A 11 2.72 -6.68 -11.81
N CYS A 12 2.44 -6.00 -10.69
CA CYS A 12 2.85 -4.61 -10.49
C CYS A 12 4.37 -4.42 -10.45
N TRP A 13 5.11 -5.43 -9.99
CA TRP A 13 6.57 -5.45 -9.91
C TRP A 13 7.23 -6.23 -11.05
N ASP A 14 6.60 -6.36 -12.21
CA ASP A 14 7.29 -6.91 -13.38
C ASP A 14 8.50 -6.03 -13.74
N ASN A 15 9.62 -6.68 -14.10
CA ASN A 15 10.84 -6.00 -14.52
C ASN A 15 10.63 -5.25 -15.84
N ASP A 16 9.73 -5.78 -16.69
CA ASP A 16 9.31 -5.16 -17.93
C ASP A 16 8.18 -4.14 -17.67
N PRO A 17 8.40 -2.83 -17.87
CA PRO A 17 7.41 -1.80 -17.61
C PRO A 17 6.10 -2.00 -18.38
N GLU A 18 6.17 -2.54 -19.60
CA GLU A 18 5.00 -2.76 -20.46
C GLU A 18 4.09 -3.89 -19.95
N LYS A 19 4.61 -4.77 -19.08
CA LYS A 19 3.82 -5.85 -18.44
C LYS A 19 3.15 -5.43 -17.16
N ARG A 20 3.49 -4.24 -16.63
CA ARG A 20 2.87 -3.72 -15.42
C ARG A 20 1.43 -3.31 -15.72
N PRO A 21 0.47 -3.65 -14.87
CA PRO A 21 -0.91 -3.25 -15.07
C PRO A 21 -1.07 -1.73 -14.93
N MET A 22 -1.97 -1.17 -15.72
CA MET A 22 -2.41 0.21 -15.56
C MET A 22 -3.21 0.38 -14.26
N ALA A 23 -3.28 1.61 -13.75
CA ALA A 23 -4.07 1.93 -12.57
C ALA A 23 -5.55 1.53 -12.71
N SER A 24 -6.12 1.65 -13.91
CA SER A 24 -7.49 1.21 -14.22
C SER A 24 -7.67 -0.30 -14.07
N GLU A 25 -6.70 -1.10 -14.52
CA GLU A 25 -6.73 -2.55 -14.39
C GLU A 25 -6.60 -2.98 -12.92
N ILE A 26 -5.71 -2.33 -12.16
CA ILE A 26 -5.56 -2.54 -10.73
C ILE A 26 -6.88 -2.22 -10.00
N TYR A 27 -7.51 -1.11 -10.35
CA TYR A 27 -8.80 -0.70 -9.78
C TYR A 27 -9.87 -1.77 -10.01
N GLU A 28 -10.02 -2.28 -11.22
CA GLU A 28 -11.02 -3.32 -11.52
C GLU A 28 -10.72 -4.64 -10.78
N VAL A 29 -9.44 -5.01 -10.63
CA VAL A 29 -9.04 -6.17 -9.82
C VAL A 29 -9.46 -5.99 -8.36
N ILE A 30 -9.14 -4.85 -7.74
CA ILE A 30 -9.50 -4.58 -6.33
C ILE A 30 -11.02 -4.51 -6.16
N LYS A 31 -11.72 -3.87 -7.10
CA LYS A 31 -13.18 -3.80 -7.10
C LYS A 31 -13.81 -5.19 -7.20
N SER A 32 -13.24 -6.11 -7.98
CA SER A 32 -13.71 -7.49 -8.06
C SER A 32 -13.60 -8.23 -6.73
N TRP A 33 -12.58 -7.92 -5.92
CA TRP A 33 -12.41 -8.52 -4.60
C TRP A 33 -13.47 -8.06 -3.61
N LYS A 34 -13.90 -6.80 -3.70
CA LYS A 34 -14.97 -6.25 -2.86
C LYS A 34 -16.29 -6.99 -3.03
N ASN A 35 -16.53 -7.55 -4.21
CA ASN A 35 -17.74 -8.32 -4.52
C ASN A 35 -17.57 -9.82 -4.27
N ASN A 36 -16.42 -10.27 -3.76
CA ASN A 36 -16.11 -11.68 -3.52
C ASN A 36 -15.86 -11.95 -2.03
N TYR A 37 -16.86 -12.54 -1.37
CA TYR A 37 -16.83 -12.84 0.06
C TYR A 37 -15.65 -13.74 0.47
N GLU A 38 -15.28 -14.72 -0.34
CA GLU A 38 -14.17 -15.64 -0.02
C GLU A 38 -12.83 -14.89 0.02
N ILE A 39 -12.62 -13.97 -0.92
CA ILE A 39 -11.41 -13.14 -0.97
C ILE A 39 -11.39 -12.22 0.26
N LEU A 40 -12.49 -11.53 0.55
CA LEU A 40 -12.61 -10.66 1.72
C LEU A 40 -12.30 -11.40 3.03
N LEU A 41 -12.80 -12.62 3.18
CA LEU A 41 -12.54 -13.45 4.37
C LEU A 41 -11.05 -13.77 4.53
N LYS A 42 -10.33 -14.03 3.42
CA LYS A 42 -8.87 -14.25 3.44
C LYS A 42 -8.12 -13.00 3.92
N PHE A 43 -8.54 -11.82 3.48
CA PHE A 43 -7.95 -10.54 3.92
C PHE A 43 -8.20 -10.28 5.41
N ASN A 44 -9.45 -10.40 5.87
CA ASN A 44 -9.79 -10.23 7.28
C ASN A 44 -9.02 -11.22 8.18
N LYS A 45 -8.93 -12.50 7.78
CA LYS A 45 -8.13 -13.49 8.52
C LYS A 45 -6.66 -13.07 8.64
N PHE A 46 -6.08 -12.53 7.57
CA PHE A 46 -4.69 -12.07 7.61
C PHE A 46 -4.51 -10.86 8.52
N GLU A 47 -5.45 -9.91 8.53
CA GLU A 47 -5.44 -8.74 9.41
C GLU A 47 -5.44 -9.15 10.89
N THR A 48 -6.34 -10.06 11.28
CA THR A 48 -6.36 -10.59 12.66
C THR A 48 -5.09 -11.35 13.06
N MET A 49 -4.37 -11.95 12.10
CA MET A 49 -3.07 -12.56 12.36
C MET A 49 -1.98 -11.51 12.56
N LEU A 50 -2.03 -10.41 11.80
CA LEU A 50 -1.09 -9.31 11.90
C LEU A 50 -1.18 -8.61 13.26
N GLU A 51 -2.39 -8.31 13.71
CA GLU A 51 -2.64 -7.72 15.03
C GLU A 51 -2.08 -8.58 16.18
N LYS A 52 -2.23 -9.91 16.08
CA LYS A 52 -1.64 -10.85 17.04
C LYS A 52 -0.12 -10.91 16.98
N SER A 53 0.46 -10.62 15.81
CA SER A 53 1.90 -10.62 15.59
C SER A 53 2.58 -9.28 15.86
N GLY A 54 1.81 -8.23 16.20
CA GLY A 54 2.25 -6.84 16.43
C GLY A 54 3.25 -6.63 17.57
N LEU A 55 3.95 -7.68 18.02
CA LEU A 55 5.16 -7.57 18.82
C LEU A 55 6.26 -7.00 17.94
N MET A 56 6.32 -5.67 17.90
CA MET A 56 7.49 -4.95 17.43
C MET A 56 8.70 -5.47 18.22
N HIS A 57 9.75 -5.91 17.53
CA HIS A 57 10.96 -6.38 18.20
C HIS A 57 11.44 -5.25 19.14
N PRO A 58 11.78 -5.50 20.41
CA PRO A 58 12.09 -4.42 21.37
C PRO A 58 13.21 -3.49 20.91
N GLN A 59 14.06 -3.98 20.01
CA GLN A 59 15.19 -3.28 19.42
C GLN A 59 14.88 -2.64 18.04
N ALA A 60 13.66 -2.74 17.54
CA ALA A 60 13.27 -2.07 16.29
C ALA A 60 13.09 -0.57 16.55
N VAL A 61 13.94 0.25 15.92
CA VAL A 61 13.82 1.72 15.95
C VAL A 61 13.32 2.18 14.59
N TYR A 62 12.00 2.39 14.50
CA TYR A 62 11.36 2.99 13.32
C TYR A 62 11.03 4.45 13.62
N THR A 63 12.06 5.29 13.75
CA THR A 63 11.86 6.73 13.77
C THR A 63 12.06 7.24 12.35
N SER A 64 11.04 7.86 11.77
CA SER A 64 11.22 8.64 10.55
C SER A 64 12.16 9.78 10.88
N ARG A 65 13.41 9.69 10.43
CA ARG A 65 14.37 10.79 10.55
C ARG A 65 14.37 11.56 9.24
N PHE A 66 14.20 12.87 9.32
CA PHE A 66 14.37 13.74 8.16
C PHE A 66 15.80 13.59 7.62
N ILE A 67 15.93 13.11 6.39
CA ILE A 67 17.22 13.01 5.71
C ILE A 67 17.47 14.35 5.04
N SER A 68 18.50 15.06 5.48
CA SER A 68 18.87 16.35 4.86
C SER A 68 19.51 16.12 3.48
N LEU A 69 19.47 17.14 2.62
CA LEU A 69 20.11 17.12 1.29
C LEU A 69 21.59 16.72 1.35
N ASN A 70 22.34 17.22 2.34
CA ASN A 70 23.76 16.92 2.51
C ASN A 70 24.00 15.43 2.81
N GLU A 71 23.08 14.83 3.55
CA GLU A 71 23.12 13.42 3.90
C GLU A 71 22.74 12.53 2.72
N LEU A 72 21.80 12.98 1.89
CA LEU A 72 21.41 12.32 0.63
C LEU A 72 22.59 12.20 -0.35
N VAL A 73 23.36 13.28 -0.53
CA VAL A 73 24.57 13.29 -1.38
C VAL A 73 25.59 12.26 -0.91
N THR A 74 25.75 12.12 0.40
CA THR A 74 26.65 11.14 1.01
C THR A 74 26.17 9.71 0.77
N ILE A 75 24.87 9.45 0.94
CA ILE A 75 24.26 8.12 0.68
C ILE A 75 24.36 7.74 -0.81
N ASN A 76 24.08 8.69 -1.71
CA ASN A 76 24.12 8.46 -3.16
C ASN A 76 25.53 8.18 -3.68
N SER A 77 26.58 8.71 -3.03
CA SER A 77 27.97 8.37 -3.36
C SER A 77 28.34 6.90 -3.11
N GLN A 78 27.53 6.18 -2.33
CA GLN A 78 27.75 4.78 -1.95
C GLN A 78 26.76 3.81 -2.62
N ALA A 79 25.73 4.31 -3.30
CA ALA A 79 24.70 3.49 -3.94
C ALA A 79 24.75 3.63 -5.48
N PHE A 80 25.27 2.63 -6.18
CA PHE A 80 25.06 2.48 -7.62
C PHE A 80 23.70 1.80 -7.86
N CYS A 81 22.66 2.61 -8.06
CA CYS A 81 21.43 2.19 -8.73
C CYS A 81 21.11 3.22 -9.82
N THR A 82 20.99 2.77 -11.06
CA THR A 82 20.95 3.59 -12.27
C THR A 82 19.69 4.45 -12.41
N ASN A 83 19.92 5.76 -12.59
CA ASN A 83 19.13 6.80 -13.26
C ASN A 83 17.60 6.62 -13.41
N GLY A 84 16.85 7.19 -12.47
CA GLY A 84 15.56 7.83 -12.76
C GLY A 84 15.74 9.34 -12.73
N ASN A 85 15.55 10.02 -13.86
CA ASN A 85 15.71 11.47 -13.97
C ASN A 85 14.54 12.16 -13.23
N ILE A 86 14.78 12.70 -12.04
CA ILE A 86 13.76 13.39 -11.25
C ILE A 86 13.67 14.83 -11.78
N ASN A 87 12.82 15.04 -12.79
CA ASN A 87 12.40 16.39 -13.16
C ASN A 87 11.30 16.81 -12.19
N ASP A 88 11.68 17.53 -11.13
CA ASP A 88 10.77 18.13 -10.18
C ASP A 88 9.76 19.05 -10.89
N LYS A 89 8.54 18.57 -11.06
CA LYS A 89 7.35 19.42 -10.97
C LYS A 89 6.63 19.01 -9.70
N ILE A 90 6.75 19.85 -8.67
CA ILE A 90 5.88 19.83 -7.50
C ILE A 90 4.45 19.99 -8.05
N ILE A 91 3.74 18.87 -8.20
CA ILE A 91 2.30 18.89 -8.32
C ILE A 91 1.83 19.07 -6.89
N GLU A 92 1.30 20.26 -6.57
CA GLU A 92 0.46 20.45 -5.40
C GLU A 92 -0.63 19.37 -5.45
N SER A 93 -0.49 18.33 -4.64
CA SER A 93 -1.56 17.38 -4.42
C SER A 93 -2.66 18.12 -3.69
N GLN A 94 -3.71 18.52 -4.41
CA GLN A 94 -5.01 18.70 -3.78
C GLN A 94 -5.34 17.36 -3.10
N GLU A 95 -5.37 17.36 -1.77
CA GLU A 95 -5.73 16.19 -0.96
C GLU A 95 -7.21 15.86 -1.15
N ASP A 96 -7.54 15.20 -2.26
CA ASP A 96 -8.79 14.49 -2.38
C ASP A 96 -8.63 13.12 -1.68
N ASN A 97 -8.69 13.16 -0.34
CA ASN A 97 -8.70 12.01 0.59
C ASN A 97 -9.97 11.13 0.47
N ILE A 98 -10.48 10.96 -0.75
CA ILE A 98 -11.70 10.20 -1.08
C ILE A 98 -11.61 8.71 -0.65
N PRO A 99 -10.46 8.01 -0.72
CA PRO A 99 -10.41 6.59 -0.36
C PRO A 99 -10.62 6.31 1.15
N ILE A 100 -10.17 7.21 2.03
CA ILE A 100 -10.24 7.02 3.49
C ILE A 100 -11.67 7.23 4.00
N GLU A 101 -12.34 8.28 3.49
CA GLU A 101 -13.74 8.60 3.80
C GLU A 101 -14.67 7.42 3.47
N CYS A 102 -14.49 6.79 2.31
CA CYS A 102 -15.29 5.63 1.88
C CYS A 102 -15.06 4.39 2.74
N MET A 103 -13.84 4.16 3.23
CA MET A 103 -13.52 3.03 4.10
C MET A 103 -14.12 3.22 5.50
N ASN A 104 -14.02 4.42 6.07
CA ASN A 104 -14.63 4.76 7.35
C ASN A 104 -16.16 4.63 7.32
N LYS A 105 -16.79 5.06 6.21
CA LYS A 105 -18.24 4.92 6.03
C LYS A 105 -18.69 3.46 5.95
N LEU A 106 -17.92 2.59 5.29
CA LEU A 106 -18.21 1.16 5.21
C LEU A 106 -18.11 0.49 6.59
N MET A 107 -17.12 0.86 7.40
CA MET A 107 -16.94 0.33 8.76
C MET A 107 -18.10 0.71 9.69
N LEU A 108 -18.58 1.96 9.62
CA LEU A 108 -19.72 2.42 10.40
C LEU A 108 -21.03 1.71 10.04
N GLU A 109 -21.24 1.38 8.76
CA GLU A 109 -22.41 0.61 8.34
C GLU A 109 -22.35 -0.85 8.83
N ILE A 110 -21.17 -1.47 8.83
CA ILE A 110 -20.95 -2.83 9.35
C ILE A 110 -21.20 -2.91 10.87
N GLU A 111 -20.86 -1.86 11.62
CA GLU A 111 -21.08 -1.81 13.07
C GLU A 111 -22.57 -1.66 13.45
N LYS A 112 -23.37 -0.97 12.63
CA LYS A 112 -24.83 -0.84 12.83
C LYS A 112 -25.56 -2.16 12.63
N ASP A 113 -25.17 -2.95 11.64
CA ASP A 113 -25.77 -4.26 11.36
C ASP A 113 -25.48 -5.30 12.45
N LYS A 114 -24.48 -5.04 13.32
CA LYS A 114 -24.12 -5.90 14.45
C LYS A 114 -24.89 -5.56 15.75
N ALA A 115 -25.60 -4.43 15.77
CA ALA A 115 -26.31 -3.91 16.94
C ALA A 115 -27.84 -4.13 16.90
N THR A 116 -28.34 -4.86 15.89
CA THR A 116 -29.76 -5.28 15.77
C THR A 116 -29.87 -6.79 15.88
#